data_AF-A0A0H2R3V1-F1
#
_entry.id   AF-A0A0H2R3V1-F1
#
_cell.length_a   1.000
_cell.length_b   1.000
_cell.length_c   1.000
_cell.angle_alpha   90.00
_cell.angle_beta   90.00
_cell.angle_gamma   90.00
#
_symmetry.space_group_name_H-M   'P 1'
#
loop_
_entity.id
_entity.type
_entity.pdbx_description
1 polymer ?
#
loop_
_entity_poly.entity_id
_entity_poly.type
_entity_poly.pdbx_seq_one_letter_code
_entity_poly.pdbx_strand_id
1 'polypeptide(L)'
;MSYKILYITLRRLIGERDVAALRSQLLQHGPVMFARSLSLGSPRVVADALSLLPISERITVLRHLPYPLRDAMKPLCIGGSQRLHMQPWSPAVLAMRHA
;
A
#
# COMPACT_ATOMS: atom_id res chain seq x y z
N MET A 1 22.45 -2.84 -5.70
CA MET A 1 21.65 -3.75 -4.84
C MET A 1 20.71 -4.55 -5.73
N SER A 2 20.71 -5.89 -5.63
CA SER A 2 19.75 -6.73 -6.37
C SER A 2 18.37 -6.67 -5.72
N TYR A 3 17.30 -6.69 -6.51
CA TYR A 3 15.91 -6.70 -6.02
C TYR A 3 15.60 -7.92 -5.14
N LYS A 4 16.34 -9.02 -5.30
CA LYS A 4 16.26 -10.20 -4.42
C LYS A 4 16.79 -9.91 -3.02
N ILE A 5 17.91 -9.19 -2.92
CA ILE A 5 18.51 -8.81 -1.62
C ILE A 5 17.61 -7.77 -0.95
N LEU A 6 17.12 -6.79 -1.71
CA LEU A 6 16.18 -5.80 -1.21
C LEU A 6 14.91 -6.46 -0.65
N TYR A 7 14.36 -7.48 -1.31
CA TYR A 7 13.18 -8.20 -0.81
C TYR A 7 13.37 -8.81 0.60
N ILE A 8 14.56 -9.34 0.91
CA ILE A 8 14.84 -9.89 2.26
C ILE A 8 14.71 -8.78 3.31
N THR A 9 15.31 -7.62 3.05
CA THR A 9 15.20 -6.44 3.91
C THR A 9 13.75 -5.98 4.02
N LEU A 10 13.03 -5.82 2.90
CA LEU A 10 11.64 -5.40 2.91
C LEU A 10 10.75 -6.35 3.71
N ARG A 11 10.92 -7.67 3.54
CA ARG A 11 10.14 -8.67 4.26
C ARG A 11 10.34 -8.58 5.78
N ARG A 12 11.58 -8.37 6.22
CA ARG A 12 11.89 -8.14 7.63
C ARG A 12 11.18 -6.88 8.15
N LEU A 13 11.35 -5.75 7.46
CA LEU A 13 10.75 -4.47 7.86
C LEU A 13 9.22 -4.50 7.89
N ILE A 14 8.58 -5.22 6.95
CA ILE A 14 7.13 -5.45 6.96
C ILE A 14 6.71 -6.24 8.20
N GLY A 15 7.47 -7.28 8.57
CA GLY A 15 7.21 -8.08 9.77
C GLY A 15 7.38 -7.29 11.07
N GLU A 16 8.39 -6.43 11.14
CA GLU A 16 8.64 -5.50 12.25
C GLU A 16 7.67 -4.31 12.25
N ARG A 17 6.86 -4.15 11.19
CA ARG A 17 6.02 -2.98 10.90
C ARG A 17 6.76 -1.64 11.01
N ASP A 18 8.05 -1.64 10.65
CA ASP A 18 8.88 -0.43 10.64
C ASP A 18 8.59 0.40 9.38
N VAL A 19 7.60 1.28 9.50
CA VAL A 19 7.15 2.15 8.40
C VAL A 19 8.24 3.13 7.98
N ALA A 20 9.02 3.66 8.92
CA ALA A 20 10.03 4.67 8.62
C ALA A 20 11.16 4.07 7.78
N ALA A 21 11.67 2.91 8.17
CA ALA A 21 12.68 2.20 7.41
C ALA A 21 12.13 1.72 6.05
N LEU A 22 10.88 1.26 6.00
CA LEU A 22 10.26 0.83 4.73
C LEU A 22 10.17 1.99 3.72
N ARG A 23 9.79 3.19 4.19
CA ARG A 23 9.75 4.41 3.36
C ARG A 23 11.15 4.86 2.95
N SER A 24 12.13 4.74 3.84
CA SER A 24 13.54 5.00 3.51
C SER A 24 14.02 4.10 2.37
N GLN A 25 13.69 2.80 2.39
CA GLN A 25 14.00 1.88 1.30
C GLN A 25 13.31 2.26 -0.02
N LEU A 26 12.05 2.73 0.03
CA LEU A 26 11.34 3.23 -1.14
C LEU A 26 12.02 4.48 -1.74
N LEU A 27 12.44 5.42 -0.90
CA LEU A 27 13.12 6.65 -1.34
C LEU A 27 14.52 6.34 -1.90
N GLN A 28 15.28 5.47 -1.23
CA GLN A 28 16.66 5.14 -1.60
C GLN A 28 16.74 4.37 -2.93
N HIS A 29 15.83 3.42 -3.15
CA HIS A 29 15.88 2.54 -4.33
C HIS A 29 14.87 2.88 -5.41
N GLY A 30 13.91 3.75 -5.12
CA GLY A 30 12.85 4.15 -6.01
C GLY A 30 11.73 3.12 -6.14
N PRO A 31 10.56 3.55 -6.67
CA PRO A 31 9.34 2.76 -6.65
C PRO A 31 9.37 1.54 -7.59
N VAL A 32 10.15 1.59 -8.68
CA VAL A 32 10.27 0.48 -9.63
C VAL A 32 11.00 -0.71 -9.01
N MET A 33 12.17 -0.47 -8.41
CA MET A 33 12.95 -1.52 -7.76
C MET A 33 12.25 -2.05 -6.52
N PHE A 34 11.61 -1.16 -5.75
CA PHE A 34 10.80 -1.53 -4.60
C PHE A 34 9.64 -2.46 -5.00
N ALA A 35 8.84 -2.08 -6.01
CA ALA A 35 7.73 -2.90 -6.50
C ALA A 35 8.18 -4.26 -7.07
N ARG A 36 9.28 -4.28 -7.84
CA ARG A 36 9.88 -5.53 -8.34
C ARG A 36 10.34 -6.43 -7.20
N SER A 37 10.94 -5.86 -6.16
CA SER A 37 11.36 -6.63 -4.98
C SER A 37 10.15 -7.21 -4.25
N LEU A 38 9.09 -6.43 -4.03
CA LEU A 38 7.85 -6.91 -3.42
C LEU A 38 7.17 -8.01 -4.23
N SER A 39 7.27 -7.98 -5.56
CA SER A 39 6.66 -8.99 -6.45
C SER A 39 7.25 -10.40 -6.28
N LEU A 40 8.37 -10.54 -5.57
CA LEU A 40 8.91 -11.85 -5.16
C LEU A 40 8.11 -12.50 -4.01
N GLY A 41 7.34 -11.69 -3.27
CA GLY A 41 6.49 -12.15 -2.18
C GLY A 41 5.11 -12.59 -2.63
N SER A 42 4.35 -13.18 -1.70
CA SER A 42 2.95 -13.50 -1.94
C SER A 42 2.09 -12.23 -2.01
N PRO A 43 0.88 -12.28 -2.61
CA PRO A 43 -0.04 -11.15 -2.63
C PRO A 43 -0.33 -10.55 -1.25
N ARG A 44 -0.30 -11.37 -0.18
CA ARG A 44 -0.47 -10.91 1.21
C ARG A 44 0.67 -9.99 1.65
N VAL A 45 1.92 -10.36 1.37
CA VAL A 45 3.10 -9.54 1.70
C VAL A 45 3.05 -8.20 0.97
N VAL A 46 2.62 -8.22 -0.30
CA VAL A 46 2.43 -6.99 -1.08
C VAL A 46 1.33 -6.12 -0.46
N ALA A 47 0.20 -6.69 -0.08
CA ALA A 47 -0.89 -5.98 0.59
C ALA A 47 -0.44 -5.34 1.92
N ASP A 48 0.28 -6.09 2.75
CA ASP A 48 0.84 -5.61 4.01
C ASP A 48 1.78 -4.42 3.77
N ALA A 49 2.74 -4.56 2.84
CA ALA A 49 3.65 -3.47 2.48
C ALA A 49 2.88 -2.22 2.03
N LEU A 50 1.91 -2.36 1.13
CA LEU A 50 1.11 -1.26 0.62
C LEU A 50 0.26 -0.59 1.71
N SER A 51 -0.26 -1.38 2.67
CA SER A 51 -1.06 -0.86 3.79
C SER A 51 -0.26 0.02 4.74
N LEU A 52 1.05 -0.24 4.87
CA LEU A 52 1.98 0.55 5.69
C LEU A 52 2.38 1.87 5.03
N LEU A 53 2.21 2.01 3.71
CA LEU A 53 2.56 3.22 2.98
C LEU A 53 1.41 4.24 2.96
N PRO A 54 1.73 5.56 2.99
CA PRO A 54 0.76 6.61 2.74
C PRO A 54 0.20 6.48 1.31
N ILE A 55 -1.00 7.03 1.09
CA ILE A 55 -1.77 6.80 -0.14
C ILE A 55 -1.02 7.20 -1.43
N SER A 56 -0.26 8.30 -1.40
CA SER A 56 0.54 8.77 -2.54
C SER A 56 1.63 7.79 -2.95
N GLU A 57 2.37 7.27 -1.96
CA GLU A 57 3.42 6.26 -2.17
C GLU A 57 2.81 4.92 -2.59
N ARG A 58 1.68 4.54 -1.99
CA ARG A 58 0.94 3.32 -2.34
C ARG A 58 0.54 3.30 -3.81
N ILE A 59 -0.06 4.38 -4.31
CA ILE A 59 -0.44 4.52 -5.73
C ILE A 59 0.80 4.44 -6.61
N THR A 60 1.88 5.12 -6.22
CA THR A 60 3.14 5.13 -6.98
C THR A 60 3.70 3.71 -7.13
N VAL A 61 3.82 2.96 -6.03
CA VAL A 61 4.32 1.58 -6.02
C VAL A 61 3.38 0.65 -6.80
N LEU A 62 2.05 0.80 -6.61
CA LEU A 62 1.04 -0.04 -7.28
C LEU A 62 1.19 -0.02 -8.81
N ARG A 63 1.46 1.15 -9.41
CA ARG A 63 1.65 1.29 -10.87
C ARG A 63 2.81 0.45 -11.42
N HIS A 64 3.81 0.15 -10.59
CA HIS A 64 5.00 -0.59 -11.00
C HIS A 64 4.94 -2.09 -10.68
N LEU A 65 3.85 -2.57 -10.04
CA LEU A 65 3.64 -3.99 -9.83
C LEU A 65 3.25 -4.70 -11.14
N PRO A 66 3.63 -5.98 -11.31
CA PRO A 66 3.13 -6.84 -12.39
C PRO A 66 1.59 -6.84 -12.44
N TYR A 67 1.03 -6.99 -13.64
CA TYR A 67 -0.41 -6.86 -13.88
C TYR A 67 -1.30 -7.66 -12.89
N PRO A 68 -1.04 -8.97 -12.64
CA PRO A 68 -1.91 -9.75 -11.74
C PRO A 68 -1.92 -9.22 -10.31
N LEU A 69 -0.74 -8.83 -9.80
CA LEU A 69 -0.62 -8.25 -8.46
C LEU A 69 -1.24 -6.85 -8.40
N ARG A 70 -1.00 -6.04 -9.42
CA ARG A 70 -1.57 -4.70 -9.50
C ARG A 70 -3.09 -4.75 -9.46
N ASP A 71 -3.70 -5.65 -10.24
CA ASP A 71 -5.15 -5.80 -10.29
C ASP A 71 -5.72 -6.24 -8.93
N ALA A 72 -5.11 -7.26 -8.31
CA ALA A 72 -5.50 -7.73 -6.98
C ALA A 72 -5.38 -6.65 -5.89
N MET A 73 -4.42 -5.73 -6.01
CA MET A 73 -4.15 -4.69 -5.01
C MET A 73 -4.90 -3.37 -5.26
N LYS A 74 -5.58 -3.20 -6.41
CA LYS A 74 -6.37 -1.98 -6.73
C LYS A 74 -7.29 -1.52 -5.59
N PRO A 75 -8.06 -2.40 -4.90
CA PRO A 75 -8.96 -1.97 -3.83
C PRO A 75 -8.26 -1.23 -2.68
N LEU A 76 -6.99 -1.56 -2.41
CA LEU A 76 -6.21 -0.93 -1.36
C LEU A 76 -5.88 0.54 -1.67
N CYS A 77 -5.90 0.95 -2.93
CA CYS A 77 -5.61 2.33 -3.34
C CYS A 77 -6.86 3.18 -3.59
N ILE A 78 -8.04 2.57 -3.66
CA ILE A 78 -9.30 3.24 -4.05
C ILE A 78 -10.19 3.54 -2.82
N GLY A 79 -9.99 2.83 -1.69
CA GLY A 79 -10.92 2.85 -0.56
C GLY A 79 -10.56 3.66 0.69
N GLY A 80 -9.37 4.28 0.76
CA GLY A 80 -8.85 4.83 2.03
C GLY A 80 -9.41 6.19 2.46
N SER A 81 -9.86 7.04 1.53
CA SER A 81 -10.28 8.41 1.83
C SER A 81 -11.79 8.63 1.88
N GLN A 82 -12.60 7.70 1.37
CA GLN A 82 -14.07 7.87 1.30
C GLN A 82 -14.83 7.02 2.32
N ARG A 83 -14.27 5.89 2.79
CA ARG A 83 -14.95 5.04 3.79
C ARG A 83 -14.91 5.56 5.22
N LEU A 84 -14.11 6.60 5.50
CA LEU A 84 -14.10 7.27 6.80
C LEU A 84 -15.08 8.45 6.90
N HIS A 85 -15.74 8.88 5.80
CA HIS A 85 -16.66 10.03 5.85
C HIS A 85 -18.14 9.67 5.81
N MET A 86 -18.52 8.47 5.35
CA MET A 86 -19.94 8.09 5.31
C MET A 86 -20.16 6.71 5.91
N GLN A 87 -20.12 6.66 7.24
CA GLN A 87 -20.88 5.65 7.96
C GLN A 87 -22.38 6.00 7.78
N PRO A 88 -23.27 5.03 7.46
CA PRO A 88 -24.70 5.28 7.29
C PRO A 88 -25.38 5.89 8.53
N TRP A 89 -24.74 5.75 9.69
CA TRP A 89 -25.19 6.25 10.99
C TRP A 89 -24.50 7.56 11.42
N SER A 90 -23.67 8.16 10.56
CA SER A 90 -23.05 9.46 10.87
C SER A 90 -24.14 10.54 10.98
N PRO A 91 -24.09 11.42 11.99
CA PRO A 91 -25.08 12.50 12.18
C PRO A 91 -25.28 13.37 10.94
N ALA A 92 -24.21 13.58 10.16
CA ALA A 92 -24.25 14.33 8.90
C ALA A 92 -25.13 13.67 7.81
N VAL A 93 -25.17 12.34 7.75
CA VAL A 93 -26.00 11.58 6.78
C VAL A 93 -27.47 11.54 7.24
N LEU A 94 -27.70 11.47 8.55
CA LEU A 94 -29.05 11.52 9.12
C LEU A 94 -29.68 12.90 8.95
N ALA A 95 -28.90 13.98 9.12
CA ALA A 95 -29.40 15.34 8.94
C ALA A 95 -29.86 15.63 7.50
N MET A 96 -29.21 15.05 6.49
CA MET A 96 -29.61 15.22 5.08
C MET A 96 -30.86 14.44 4.67
N ARG A 97 -31.29 13.44 5.45
CA ARG A 97 -32.50 12.65 5.16
C ARG A 97 -33.81 13.31 5.63
N HIS A 98 -33.72 14.42 6.36
CA HIS A 98 -34.86 15.13 6.93
C HIS A 98 -35.09 16.52 6.32
N ALA A 99 -34.48 16.82 5.17
CA ALA A 99 -34.69 18.06 4.42
C ALA A 99 -35.62 17.81 3.21
#